data_AF-A0A7D6VS92-F1
#
_entry.id   AF-A0A7D6VS92-F1
#
_cell.length_a   1.000
_cell.length_b   1.000
_cell.length_c   1.000
_cell.angle_alpha   90.00
_cell.angle_beta   90.00
_cell.angle_gamma   90.00
#
_symmetry.space_group_name_H-M   'P 1'
#
loop_
_entity.id
_entity.type
_entity.pdbx_description
1 polymer ?
#
loop_
_entity_poly.entity_id
_entity_poly.type
_entity_poly.pdbx_seq_one_letter_code
_entity_poly.pdbx_strand_id
1 'polypeptide(L)'
;MKEYTNIIFDISKMKDNEEKDFKIPEDSTIHFGAAILGRKLITSIKFRKVTFEDKDERLFIEAFAGHTTVATIVDDIPYTLVLGDDNYFVIGPTEEYDYISKKGQKNKPL
;
A
#
# COMPACT_ATOMS: atom_id res chain seq x y z
N MET A 1 6.76 -12.62 15.72
CA MET A 1 6.49 -11.30 15.11
C MET A 1 6.78 -11.46 13.64
N LYS A 2 5.82 -11.25 12.73
CA LYS A 2 6.10 -11.30 11.28
C LYS A 2 6.99 -10.10 10.94
N GLU A 3 8.11 -10.31 10.27
CA GLU A 3 9.01 -9.22 9.90
C GLU A 3 8.50 -8.54 8.63
N TYR A 4 8.28 -7.23 8.71
CA TYR A 4 7.95 -6.40 7.56
C TYR A 4 9.26 -6.03 6.87
N THR A 5 9.62 -6.78 5.84
CA THR A 5 11.00 -6.77 5.35
C THR A 5 11.23 -5.78 4.22
N ASN A 6 10.21 -5.41 3.43
CA ASN A 6 10.39 -4.56 2.25
C ASN A 6 9.23 -3.60 1.95
N ILE A 7 9.52 -2.30 1.91
CA ILE A 7 8.60 -1.29 1.37
C ILE A 7 8.54 -1.45 -0.15
N ILE A 8 7.36 -1.74 -0.69
CA ILE A 8 7.12 -1.85 -2.13
C ILE A 8 6.80 -0.48 -2.71
N PHE A 9 5.94 0.27 -2.03
CA PHE A 9 5.41 1.53 -2.53
C PHE A 9 4.96 2.45 -1.41
N ASP A 10 5.08 3.76 -1.63
CA ASP A 10 4.67 4.81 -0.69
C ASP A 10 3.98 5.91 -1.50
N ILE A 11 2.69 6.14 -1.19
CA ILE A 11 1.83 7.05 -1.96
C ILE A 11 2.31 8.51 -1.88
N SER A 12 3.06 8.88 -0.83
CA SER A 12 3.62 10.24 -0.69
C SER A 12 4.58 10.62 -1.82
N LYS A 13 5.08 9.63 -2.57
CA LYS A 13 5.99 9.81 -3.71
C LYS A 13 5.26 9.97 -5.04
N MET A 14 3.93 9.85 -5.06
CA MET A 14 3.12 10.04 -6.26
C MET A 14 2.98 11.52 -6.62
N LYS A 15 2.90 11.78 -7.91
CA LYS A 15 2.48 13.09 -8.42
C LYS A 15 0.97 13.25 -8.30
N ASP A 16 0.51 14.49 -8.33
CA ASP A 16 -0.92 14.80 -8.31
C ASP A 16 -1.62 14.19 -9.52
N ASN A 17 -2.79 13.58 -9.29
CA ASN A 17 -3.59 12.89 -10.30
C ASN A 17 -2.90 11.68 -10.96
N GLU A 18 -1.87 11.13 -10.31
CA GLU A 18 -1.24 9.87 -10.74
C GLU A 18 -2.05 8.67 -10.23
N GLU A 19 -1.99 7.58 -11.00
CA GLU A 19 -2.49 6.25 -10.62
C GLU A 19 -1.36 5.23 -10.67
N LYS A 20 -1.35 4.31 -9.70
CA LYS A 20 -0.39 3.20 -9.66
C LYS A 20 -1.05 1.89 -9.30
N ASP A 21 -0.93 0.92 -10.21
CA ASP A 21 -1.47 -0.43 -10.05
C ASP A 21 -0.39 -1.44 -9.66
N PHE A 22 -0.73 -2.32 -8.72
CA PHE A 22 0.07 -3.45 -8.28
C PHE A 22 -0.71 -4.74 -8.46
N LYS A 23 -0.19 -5.65 -9.27
CA LYS A 23 -0.72 -7.02 -9.36
C LYS A 23 -0.31 -7.79 -8.12
N ILE A 24 -1.27 -8.51 -7.54
CA ILE A 24 -1.05 -9.31 -6.35
C ILE A 24 -1.01 -10.80 -6.72
N PRO A 25 0.00 -11.56 -6.27
CA PRO A 25 0.04 -13.01 -6.43
C PRO A 25 -1.20 -13.69 -5.85
N GLU A 26 -1.68 -14.76 -6.49
CA GLU A 26 -2.92 -15.43 -6.08
C GLU A 26 -2.85 -16.02 -4.66
N ASP A 27 -1.68 -16.46 -4.21
CA ASP A 27 -1.47 -17.04 -2.89
C ASP A 27 -1.30 -16.00 -1.76
N SER A 28 -1.38 -14.71 -2.10
CA SER A 28 -1.18 -13.61 -1.15
C SER A 28 -2.32 -13.46 -0.14
N THR A 29 -1.96 -12.99 1.05
CA THR A 29 -2.90 -12.45 2.05
C THR A 29 -2.65 -10.96 2.18
N ILE A 30 -3.72 -10.16 2.28
CA ILE A 30 -3.57 -8.70 2.36
C ILE A 30 -4.18 -8.19 3.66
N HIS A 31 -3.43 -7.39 4.39
CA HIS A 31 -3.96 -6.54 5.44
C HIS A 31 -4.20 -5.15 4.86
N PHE A 32 -5.45 -4.71 4.90
CA PHE A 32 -5.93 -3.47 4.30
C PHE A 32 -6.51 -2.60 5.41
N GLY A 33 -5.68 -1.70 5.97
CA GLY A 33 -6.01 -1.04 7.23
C GLY A 33 -6.25 -2.06 8.35
N ALA A 34 -7.38 -1.95 9.06
CA ALA A 34 -7.76 -2.90 10.11
C ALA A 34 -8.34 -4.23 9.59
N ALA A 35 -8.62 -4.34 8.28
CA ALA A 35 -9.25 -5.53 7.69
C ALA A 35 -8.22 -6.52 7.17
N ILE A 36 -8.50 -7.82 7.34
CA ILE A 36 -7.73 -8.90 6.71
C ILE A 36 -8.53 -9.43 5.53
N LEU A 37 -8.01 -9.24 4.33
CA LEU A 37 -8.57 -9.77 3.09
C LEU A 37 -7.92 -11.14 2.83
N GLY A 38 -8.76 -12.18 2.78
CA GLY A 38 -8.34 -13.57 2.74
C GLY A 38 -7.55 -13.95 1.48
N ARG A 39 -6.86 -15.10 1.55
CA ARG A 39 -6.06 -15.64 0.44
C ARG A 39 -6.89 -15.80 -0.83
N LYS A 40 -6.26 -15.57 -1.99
CA LYS A 40 -6.83 -15.72 -3.34
C LYS A 40 -8.00 -14.80 -3.69
N LEU A 41 -8.35 -13.86 -2.81
CA LEU A 41 -9.46 -12.93 -3.09
C LEU A 41 -9.01 -11.73 -3.93
N ILE A 42 -7.84 -11.17 -3.61
CA ILE A 42 -7.39 -9.90 -4.18
C ILE A 42 -6.41 -10.16 -5.31
N THR A 43 -6.69 -9.59 -6.48
CA THR A 43 -5.87 -9.70 -7.69
C THR A 43 -5.00 -8.47 -7.94
N SER A 44 -5.43 -7.31 -7.45
CA SER A 44 -4.68 -6.06 -7.60
C SER A 44 -5.02 -5.04 -6.53
N ILE A 45 -4.08 -4.13 -6.31
CA ILE A 45 -4.27 -2.92 -5.51
C ILE A 45 -3.93 -1.71 -6.40
N LYS A 46 -4.80 -0.70 -6.39
CA LYS A 46 -4.56 0.59 -7.03
C LYS A 46 -4.36 1.67 -5.98
N PHE A 47 -3.36 2.51 -6.18
CA PHE A 47 -3.16 3.76 -5.46
C PHE A 47 -3.47 4.91 -6.41
N ARG A 48 -4.19 5.92 -5.93
CA ARG A 48 -4.53 7.10 -6.73
C ARG A 48 -4.51 8.34 -5.84
N LYS A 49 -3.83 9.38 -6.31
CA LYS A 49 -3.74 10.67 -5.64
C LYS A 49 -4.62 11.66 -6.40
N VAL A 50 -5.62 12.24 -5.76
CA VAL A 50 -6.55 13.18 -6.43
C VAL A 50 -6.49 14.53 -5.73
N THR A 51 -6.36 15.59 -6.52
CA THR A 51 -6.51 16.96 -6.04
C THR A 51 -7.81 17.53 -6.60
N PHE A 52 -8.74 17.90 -5.73
CA PHE A 52 -10.03 18.46 -6.09
C PHE A 52 -9.93 19.96 -6.41
N GLU A 53 -11.00 20.53 -6.98
CA GLU A 53 -11.03 21.94 -7.40
C GLU A 53 -10.85 22.93 -6.25
N ASP A 54 -11.28 22.55 -5.04
CA ASP A 54 -11.08 23.29 -3.80
C ASP A 54 -9.67 23.14 -3.20
N LYS A 55 -8.77 22.45 -3.92
CA LYS A 55 -7.42 22.07 -3.52
C LYS A 55 -7.36 21.06 -2.37
N ASP A 56 -8.47 20.40 -2.03
CA ASP A 56 -8.43 19.26 -1.12
C ASP A 56 -7.73 18.08 -1.81
N GLU A 57 -6.82 17.45 -1.11
CA GLU A 57 -6.07 16.30 -1.61
C GLU A 57 -6.59 15.04 -0.93
N ARG A 58 -7.00 14.06 -1.73
CA ARG A 58 -7.41 12.75 -1.22
C ARG A 58 -6.62 11.64 -1.87
N LEU A 59 -6.31 10.68 -1.02
CA LEU A 59 -5.57 9.48 -1.34
C LEU A 59 -6.55 8.32 -1.38
N PHE A 60 -6.61 7.66 -2.52
CA PHE A 60 -7.46 6.51 -2.76
C PHE A 60 -6.58 5.27 -2.84
N ILE A 61 -6.96 4.26 -2.07
CA ILE A 61 -6.35 2.94 -2.13
C ILE A 61 -7.48 1.97 -2.35
N GLU A 62 -7.41 1.19 -3.41
CA GLU A 62 -8.50 0.35 -3.87
C GLU A 62 -7.99 -1.08 -4.05
N ALA A 63 -8.64 -2.04 -3.42
CA ALA A 63 -8.36 -3.46 -3.58
C ALA A 63 -9.40 -4.10 -4.49
N PHE A 64 -8.96 -4.94 -5.43
CA PHE A 64 -9.81 -5.54 -6.46
C PHE A 64 -9.78 -7.07 -6.43
N ALA A 65 -10.94 -7.67 -6.66
CA ALA A 65 -11.10 -9.07 -7.02
C ALA A 65 -11.52 -9.15 -8.50
N GLY A 66 -10.54 -9.40 -9.38
CA GLY A 66 -10.73 -9.27 -10.82
C GLY A 66 -11.03 -7.82 -11.20
N HIS A 67 -12.22 -7.58 -11.76
CA HIS A 67 -12.69 -6.24 -12.14
C HIS A 67 -13.57 -5.56 -11.08
N THR A 68 -13.78 -6.19 -9.93
CA THR A 68 -14.67 -5.67 -8.87
C THR A 68 -13.83 -5.06 -7.75
N THR A 69 -14.11 -3.81 -7.38
CA THR A 69 -13.56 -3.20 -6.17
C THR A 69 -14.21 -3.85 -4.94
N VAL A 70 -13.40 -4.38 -4.03
CA VAL A 70 -13.89 -5.06 -2.81
C VAL A 70 -13.60 -4.28 -1.53
N ALA A 71 -12.63 -3.36 -1.57
CA ALA A 71 -12.36 -2.44 -0.46
C ALA A 71 -11.74 -1.15 -1.00
N THR A 72 -12.06 -0.03 -0.36
CA THR A 72 -11.48 1.28 -0.64
C THR A 72 -11.16 2.00 0.66
N ILE A 73 -9.95 2.55 0.76
CA ILE A 73 -9.59 3.57 1.74
C ILE A 73 -9.57 4.92 1.01
N VAL A 74 -10.19 5.92 1.62
CA VAL A 74 -10.09 7.32 1.19
C VAL A 74 -9.63 8.13 2.39
N ASP A 75 -8.47 8.75 2.27
CA ASP A 75 -7.83 9.46 3.39
C ASP A 75 -7.04 10.67 2.90
N ASP A 76 -6.58 11.51 3.82
CA ASP A 76 -5.64 12.61 3.57
C ASP A 76 -4.23 12.35 4.16
N ILE A 77 -4.04 11.24 4.88
CA ILE A 77 -2.72 10.78 5.34
C ILE A 77 -2.07 9.79 4.35
N PRO A 78 -0.73 9.81 4.18
CA PRO A 78 -0.04 8.92 3.27
C PRO A 78 -0.02 7.46 3.78
N TYR A 79 -0.15 6.53 2.83
CA TYR A 79 -0.09 5.08 3.05
C TYR A 79 1.05 4.42 2.27
N THR A 80 1.52 3.30 2.81
CA THR A 80 2.60 2.50 2.26
C THR A 80 2.12 1.06 2.03
N LEU A 81 2.53 0.48 0.89
CA LEU A 81 2.43 -0.95 0.60
C LEU A 81 3.73 -1.64 1.01
N VAL A 82 3.63 -2.64 1.86
CA VAL A 82 4.76 -3.42 2.38
C VAL A 82 4.57 -4.89 2.05
N LEU A 83 5.67 -5.57 1.72
CA LEU A 83 5.76 -7.03 1.62
C LEU A 83 6.42 -7.58 2.88
N GLY A 84 5.69 -8.43 3.60
CA GLY A 84 6.23 -9.34 4.60
C GLY A 84 6.49 -10.73 4.01
N ASP A 85 6.85 -11.66 4.89
CA ASP A 85 7.13 -13.05 4.50
C ASP A 85 5.89 -13.77 3.92
N ASP A 86 6.12 -14.78 3.09
CA ASP A 86 5.07 -15.65 2.50
C ASP A 86 3.97 -14.88 1.73
N ASN A 87 4.37 -13.95 0.86
CA ASN A 87 3.45 -13.16 0.02
C ASN A 87 2.38 -12.43 0.83
N TYR A 88 2.75 -11.98 2.02
CA TYR A 88 1.88 -11.25 2.93
C TYR A 88 2.02 -9.74 2.72
N PHE A 89 0.99 -9.11 2.16
CA PHE A 89 0.99 -7.68 1.88
C PHE A 89 0.30 -6.90 2.98
N VAL A 90 0.83 -5.74 3.33
CA VAL A 90 0.21 -4.82 4.30
C VAL A 90 0.11 -3.43 3.69
N ILE A 91 -1.05 -2.81 3.87
CA ILE A 91 -1.33 -1.42 3.55
C ILE A 91 -1.67 -0.72 4.85
N GLY A 92 -0.82 0.23 5.24
CA GLY A 92 -1.03 1.05 6.43
C GLY A 92 -0.43 2.45 6.28
N PRO A 93 -0.69 3.35 7.23
CA PRO A 93 -0.13 4.70 7.24
C PRO A 93 1.40 4.68 7.14
N THR A 94 1.98 5.56 6.34
CA THR A 94 3.42 5.59 6.06
C THR A 94 4.25 5.76 7.34
N GLU A 95 3.78 6.55 8.30
CA GLU A 95 4.44 6.78 9.59
C GLU A 95 4.71 5.49 10.39
N GLU A 96 3.86 4.48 10.24
CA GLU A 96 4.04 3.18 10.91
C GLU A 96 5.28 2.43 10.40
N TYR A 97 5.79 2.76 9.21
CA TYR A 97 6.88 2.04 8.54
C TYR A 97 8.17 2.86 8.41
N ASP A 98 8.20 4.08 8.98
CA ASP A 98 9.36 4.98 8.97
C ASP A 98 10.62 4.35 9.60
N TYR A 99 10.46 3.37 10.49
CA TYR A 99 11.60 2.67 11.10
C TYR A 99 12.26 1.65 10.14
N ILE A 100 11.51 1.10 9.18
CA ILE A 100 12.00 0.12 8.19
C ILE A 100 12.93 0.82 7.19
N SER A 101 12.54 2.02 6.75
CA SER A 101 13.36 2.85 5.85
C SER A 101 14.71 3.25 6.47
N LYS A 102 14.73 3.50 7.79
CA LYS A 102 15.94 3.90 8.55
C LYS A 102 16.92 2.74 8.83
N LYS A 103 16.44 1.50 8.97
CA LYS A 103 17.32 0.32 9.11
C LYS A 103 17.97 -0.09 7.79
N GLY A 104 17.26 0.04 6.67
CA GLY A 104 17.79 -0.27 5.33
C GLY A 104 18.98 0.60 4.90
N GLN A 105 19.12 1.81 5.47
CA GLN A 105 20.24 2.71 5.18
C GLN A 105 21.51 2.42 5.99
N LYS A 106 21.44 1.70 7.12
CA LYS A 106 22.64 1.38 7.92
C LYS A 106 23.53 0.29 7.32
N ASN A 107 23.07 -0.40 6.28
CA ASN A 107 23.78 -1.53 5.66
C ASN A 107 24.27 -1.28 4.22
N LYS A 108 24.32 -0.02 3.74
CA LYS A 108 25.10 0.29 2.54
C LYS A 108 26.54 0.60 2.96
N PRO A 109 27.55 -0.17 2.53
CA PRO A 109 28.93 0.28 2.63
C PRO A 109 29.09 1.56 1.82
N LEU A 110 29.83 2.52 2.38
CA LEU A 110 30.31 3.71 1.68
C LEU A 110 31.14 3.33 0.45
#